data_AF-A0A818C8I1-F1
#
_entry.id   AF-A0A818C8I1-F1
#
_cell.length_a   1.000
_cell.length_b   1.000
_cell.length_c   1.000
_cell.angle_alpha   90.00
_cell.angle_beta   90.00
_cell.angle_gamma   90.00
#
_symmetry.space_group_name_H-M   'P 1'
#
loop_
_entity.id
_entity.type
_entity.pdbx_description
1 polymer ?
#
loop_
_entity_poly.entity_id
_entity_poly.type
_entity_poly.pdbx_seq_one_letter_code
_entity_poly.pdbx_strand_id
1 'polypeptide(L)'
;MASNNKYEYLNETSIDELLICHICRSPLVDPISSPCQHTACCQCIKRWLKNTSSCPVCRKSLVENDLKPVTERILLQMLNRLQVKCTECGQTDLERGNFNDHIEKACTNSTVECPSAAIKCPWRGQRDQLNDHLATCVFEPIRPMFSELINENQQLKEQVQQLQMNNQRQQDTGAREMNTTGFFNGNRTLIGIIDDSDPRSEINLYNKELYDIDMEYVVQEAIIRKQCKILDLSANHIRSEGASALANVLATNPILEKLYLDHNCVSDMGAQQLAQAISANNTNLRVLLLGSNCITYEGAQHLAEMLKTNRTLNRLYLFDNNIGDRGIQLLAQALTLHNRTVTHIDLNGNTLESDLTVDFLVDMLKSNQSLKELRVCKCNLSEASKIRLRDTVRSKRDFELRA
;
A
#
# COMPACT_ATOMS: atom_id res chain seq x y z
N MET A 1 -6.50 28.67 32.68
CA MET A 1 -7.34 27.81 31.83
C MET A 1 -7.76 26.64 32.68
N ALA A 2 -9.03 26.59 33.06
CA ALA A 2 -9.58 25.60 33.99
C ALA A 2 -9.30 24.19 33.47
N SER A 3 -8.45 23.46 34.19
CA SER A 3 -8.23 22.03 33.98
C SER A 3 -9.56 21.32 34.21
N ASN A 4 -10.01 20.57 33.22
CA ASN A 4 -11.18 19.70 33.27
C ASN A 4 -10.93 18.48 34.18
N ASN A 5 -10.31 18.71 35.34
CA ASN A 5 -9.91 17.67 36.28
C ASN A 5 -11.11 17.36 37.16
N LYS A 6 -11.48 16.07 37.19
CA LYS A 6 -12.57 15.55 38.04
C LYS A 6 -12.19 15.47 39.53
N TYR A 7 -11.04 16.02 39.90
CA TYR A 7 -10.53 16.02 41.27
C TYR A 7 -9.73 17.28 41.60
N GLU A 8 -9.67 17.60 42.89
CA GLU A 8 -8.86 18.66 43.50
C GLU A 8 -7.87 18.04 44.49
N TYR A 9 -6.67 18.60 44.65
CA TYR A 9 -5.73 18.10 45.66
C TYR A 9 -6.06 18.72 47.03
N LEU A 10 -6.08 17.90 48.08
CA LEU A 10 -6.52 18.35 49.40
C LEU A 10 -5.49 19.23 50.12
N ASN A 11 -4.20 19.03 49.86
CA ASN A 11 -3.12 19.76 50.54
C ASN A 11 -2.06 20.28 49.55
N GLU A 12 -2.48 21.04 48.53
CA GLU A 12 -1.61 21.55 47.45
C GLU A 12 -0.34 22.24 47.94
N THR A 13 -0.40 22.93 49.08
CA THR A 13 0.71 23.68 49.68
C THR A 13 1.74 22.81 50.40
N SER A 14 1.44 21.54 50.64
CA SER A 14 2.30 20.59 51.36
C SER A 14 2.90 19.51 50.46
N ILE A 15 2.63 19.58 49.15
CA ILE A 15 3.15 18.63 48.17
C ILE A 15 4.65 18.90 48.01
N ASP A 16 5.44 17.82 48.13
CA ASP A 16 6.90 17.86 47.96
C ASP A 16 7.28 18.52 46.62
N GLU A 17 8.23 19.46 46.65
CA GLU A 17 8.68 20.21 45.48
C GLU A 17 9.18 19.30 44.34
N LEU A 18 9.70 18.12 44.66
CA LEU A 18 10.13 17.11 43.69
C LEU A 18 8.97 16.54 42.86
N LEU A 19 7.73 16.68 43.34
CA LEU A 19 6.52 16.22 42.68
C LEU A 19 5.85 17.32 41.85
N ILE A 20 6.37 18.54 41.88
CA ILE A 20 5.81 19.71 41.21
C ILE A 20 6.54 19.98 39.88
N CYS A 21 5.76 20.18 38.82
CA CYS A 21 6.29 20.60 37.54
C CYS A 21 6.82 22.03 37.58
N HIS A 22 8.08 22.24 37.20
CA HIS A 22 8.69 23.58 37.18
C HIS A 22 8.09 24.56 36.16
N ILE A 23 7.34 24.06 35.16
CA ILE A 23 6.70 24.87 34.12
C ILE A 23 5.30 25.32 34.56
N CYS A 24 4.42 24.37 34.91
CA CYS A 24 3.03 24.68 35.25
C CYS A 24 2.77 24.88 36.75
N ARG A 25 3.76 24.61 37.61
CA ARG A 25 3.68 24.75 39.08
C ARG A 25 2.57 23.90 39.72
N SER A 26 2.20 22.80 39.08
CA SER A 26 1.23 21.82 39.59
C SER A 26 1.89 20.44 39.70
N PRO A 27 1.31 19.50 40.48
CA PRO A 27 1.79 18.14 40.54
C PRO A 27 1.97 17.49 39.17
N LEU A 28 3.03 16.68 39.01
CA LEU A 28 3.43 16.11 37.74
C LEU A 28 2.35 15.20 37.12
N VAL A 29 1.97 15.48 35.87
CA VAL A 29 1.11 14.65 35.01
C VAL A 29 1.95 14.06 33.91
N ASP A 30 1.96 12.73 33.80
CA ASP A 30 2.81 11.96 32.90
C ASP A 30 4.27 12.47 32.93
N PRO A 31 4.97 12.27 34.06
CA PRO A 31 6.29 12.86 34.29
C PRO A 31 7.32 12.35 33.26
N ILE A 32 8.05 13.29 32.69
CA ILE A 32 9.16 13.05 31.75
C ILE A 32 10.44 13.63 32.34
N SER A 33 11.52 12.86 32.31
CA SER A 33 12.85 13.30 32.67
C SER A 33 13.69 13.61 31.44
N SER A 34 14.48 14.67 31.55
CA SER A 34 15.53 15.04 30.60
C SER A 34 16.86 14.37 30.95
N PRO A 35 17.85 14.31 30.03
CA PRO A 35 19.19 13.79 30.33
C PRO A 35 19.93 14.57 31.43
N CYS A 36 19.53 15.83 31.67
CA CYS A 36 20.05 16.64 32.76
C CYS A 36 19.30 16.45 34.10
N GLN A 37 18.51 15.36 34.23
CA GLN A 37 17.80 14.94 35.45
C GLN A 37 16.73 15.92 35.95
N HIS A 38 16.20 16.78 35.08
CA HIS A 38 15.03 17.60 35.41
C HIS A 38 13.75 16.97 34.89
N THR A 39 12.73 16.93 35.76
CA THR A 39 11.42 16.33 35.51
C THR A 39 10.36 17.41 35.30
N ALA A 40 9.47 17.20 34.33
CA ALA A 40 8.32 18.06 34.05
C ALA A 40 7.15 17.24 33.50
N CYS A 41 5.95 17.82 33.47
CA CYS A 41 4.81 17.18 32.80
C CYS A 41 5.09 17.01 31.30
N CYS A 42 4.73 15.87 30.73
CA CYS A 42 4.94 15.55 29.31
C CYS A 42 4.50 16.68 28.38
N GLN A 43 3.25 17.15 28.51
CA GLN A 43 2.74 18.21 27.66
C GLN A 43 3.43 19.57 27.90
N CYS A 44 3.87 19.84 29.12
CA CYS A 44 4.53 21.11 29.45
C CYS A 44 5.90 21.21 28.78
N ILE A 45 6.73 20.17 28.92
CA ILE A 45 8.07 20.16 28.33
C ILE A 45 8.01 20.11 26.79
N LYS A 46 7.07 19.37 26.22
CA LYS A 46 6.86 19.34 24.76
C LYS A 46 6.45 20.71 24.21
N ARG A 47 5.53 21.42 24.88
CA ARG A 47 5.15 22.79 24.50
C ARG A 47 6.32 23.77 24.61
N TRP A 48 7.15 23.61 25.64
CA TRP A 48 8.35 24.44 25.82
C TRP A 48 9.37 24.25 24.69
N LEU A 49 9.63 22.99 24.31
CA LEU A 49 10.60 22.65 23.26
C LEU A 49 10.13 22.96 21.83
N LYS A 50 8.85 23.29 21.62
CA LYS A 50 8.39 23.80 20.32
C LYS A 50 8.98 25.17 19.98
N ASN A 51 9.27 25.98 21.00
CA ASN A 51 9.74 27.36 20.84
C ASN A 51 11.19 27.56 21.32
N THR A 52 11.81 26.53 21.89
CA THR A 52 13.15 26.59 22.47
C THR A 52 13.88 25.27 22.25
N SER A 53 15.21 25.27 22.28
CA SER A 53 16.02 24.05 22.22
C SER A 53 16.85 23.87 23.49
N SER A 54 16.27 24.21 24.65
CA SER A 54 16.97 24.18 25.92
C SER A 54 16.07 23.77 27.08
N CYS A 55 16.69 23.16 28.09
CA CYS A 55 16.03 22.76 29.32
C CYS A 55 15.50 24.00 30.06
N PRO A 56 14.23 24.01 30.51
CA PRO A 56 13.61 25.14 31.22
C PRO A 56 14.27 25.45 32.57
N VAL A 57 14.97 24.47 33.17
CA VAL A 57 15.59 24.62 34.49
C VAL A 57 17.05 25.03 34.37
N CYS A 58 17.87 24.25 33.65
CA CYS A 58 19.33 24.45 33.61
C CYS A 58 19.87 25.03 32.29
N ARG A 59 18.99 25.31 31.31
CA ARG A 59 19.31 25.90 29.99
C ARG A 59 20.29 25.11 29.11
N LYS A 60 20.66 23.88 29.49
CA LYS A 60 21.41 22.95 28.62
C LYS A 60 20.62 22.63 27.35
N SER A 61 21.31 22.37 26.25
CA SER A 61 20.69 21.95 24.98
C SER A 61 19.82 20.71 25.20
N LEU A 62 18.60 20.74 24.67
CA LEU A 62 17.62 19.67 24.83
C LEU A 62 16.68 19.63 23.63
N VAL A 63 16.50 18.45 23.02
CA VAL A 63 15.50 18.22 21.97
C VAL A 63 14.51 17.13 22.38
N GLU A 64 13.36 17.05 21.71
CA GLU A 64 12.26 16.15 22.12
C GLU A 64 12.68 14.67 22.16
N ASN A 65 13.59 14.25 21.27
CA ASN A 65 14.10 12.87 21.21
C ASN A 65 14.93 12.46 22.44
N ASP A 66 15.43 13.43 23.21
CA ASP A 66 16.25 13.17 24.40
C ASP A 66 15.42 12.85 25.65
N LEU A 67 14.10 13.08 25.59
CA LEU A 67 13.17 12.95 26.70
C LEU A 67 12.81 11.49 26.97
N LYS A 68 12.83 11.10 28.24
CA LYS A 68 12.43 9.75 28.67
C LYS A 68 11.31 9.80 29.71
N PRO A 69 10.28 8.94 29.61
CA PRO A 69 9.30 8.78 30.68
C PRO A 69 9.99 8.43 31.99
N VAL A 70 9.54 9.03 33.10
CA VAL A 70 10.04 8.63 34.41
C VAL A 70 9.57 7.21 34.72
N THR A 71 10.53 6.33 35.02
CA THR A 71 10.29 4.92 35.39
C THR A 71 10.66 4.65 36.84
N GLU A 72 11.15 5.67 37.55
CA GLU A 72 11.55 5.60 38.96
C GLU A 72 10.33 5.32 39.84
N ARG A 73 10.27 4.10 40.39
CA ARG A 73 9.12 3.61 41.17
C ARG A 73 8.79 4.50 42.36
N ILE A 74 9.79 5.06 43.02
CA ILE A 74 9.61 5.87 44.24
C ILE A 74 8.83 7.15 43.91
N LEU A 75 9.24 7.89 42.87
CA LEU A 75 8.57 9.14 42.46
C LEU A 75 7.13 8.88 42.03
N LEU A 76 6.90 7.83 41.24
CA LEU A 76 5.55 7.44 40.79
C LEU A 76 4.65 7.01 41.97
N GLN A 77 5.19 6.27 42.94
CA GLN A 77 4.45 5.89 44.15
C GLN A 77 4.10 7.11 45.01
N MET A 78 5.03 8.04 45.17
CA MET A 78 4.78 9.31 45.89
C MET A 78 3.70 10.15 45.19
N LEU A 79 3.75 10.27 43.86
CA LEU A 79 2.71 10.94 43.08
C LEU A 79 1.34 10.28 43.21
N ASN A 80 1.29 8.95 43.21
CA ASN A 80 0.03 8.20 43.27
C ASN A 80 -0.64 8.33 44.64
N ARG A 81 0.13 8.45 45.72
CA ARG A 81 -0.37 8.61 47.11
C ARG A 81 -0.88 10.01 47.45
N LEU A 82 -0.77 10.98 46.52
CA LEU A 82 -1.31 12.31 46.73
C LEU A 82 -2.82 12.24 46.96
N GLN A 83 -3.27 12.85 48.06
CA GLN A 83 -4.67 12.84 48.45
C GLN A 83 -5.47 13.84 47.61
N VAL A 84 -6.58 13.37 47.07
CA VAL A 84 -7.45 14.12 46.18
C VAL A 84 -8.91 14.04 46.66
N LYS A 85 -9.67 15.06 46.30
CA LYS A 85 -11.11 15.15 46.49
C LYS A 85 -11.80 15.02 45.14
N CYS A 86 -12.78 14.14 45.03
CA CYS A 86 -13.64 14.06 43.86
C CYS A 86 -14.52 15.32 43.77
N THR A 87 -14.49 16.01 42.63
CA THR A 87 -15.34 17.19 42.41
C THR A 87 -16.79 16.83 42.06
N GLU A 88 -17.06 15.58 41.68
CA GLU A 88 -18.41 15.10 41.33
C GLU A 88 -19.22 14.65 42.56
N CYS A 89 -18.64 13.86 43.46
CA CYS A 89 -19.32 13.34 44.67
C CYS A 89 -18.81 13.91 46.00
N GLY A 90 -17.69 14.63 46.00
CA GLY A 90 -17.13 15.24 47.20
C GLY A 90 -16.28 14.32 48.08
N GLN A 91 -16.11 13.04 47.74
CA GLN A 91 -15.28 12.09 48.52
C GLN A 91 -13.81 12.53 48.60
N THR A 92 -13.22 12.49 49.80
CA THR A 92 -11.89 13.04 50.09
C THR A 92 -10.83 12.00 50.43
N ASP A 93 -11.21 10.75 50.76
CA ASP A 93 -10.28 9.65 51.06
C ASP A 93 -9.88 8.92 49.78
N LEU A 94 -9.28 9.65 48.84
CA LEU A 94 -8.90 9.14 47.53
C LEU A 94 -7.44 9.46 47.25
N GLU A 95 -6.70 8.43 46.87
CA GLU A 95 -5.37 8.59 46.32
C GLU A 95 -5.47 8.89 44.81
N ARG A 96 -4.66 9.83 44.33
CA ARG A 96 -4.59 10.20 42.90
C ARG A 96 -4.45 8.96 42.00
N GLY A 97 -3.62 8.00 42.39
CA GLY A 97 -3.39 6.77 41.61
C GLY A 97 -4.63 5.91 41.44
N ASN A 98 -5.55 5.94 42.40
CA ASN A 98 -6.78 5.13 42.43
C ASN A 98 -8.02 5.96 42.07
N PHE A 99 -7.85 7.23 41.73
CA PHE A 99 -8.97 8.13 41.47
C PHE A 99 -9.84 7.66 40.28
N ASN A 100 -9.21 7.10 39.24
CA ASN A 100 -9.94 6.56 38.09
C ASN A 100 -10.81 5.36 38.48
N ASP A 101 -10.31 4.46 39.33
CA ASP A 101 -11.11 3.35 39.86
C ASP A 101 -12.34 3.86 40.63
N HIS A 102 -12.19 4.94 41.40
CA HIS A 102 -13.33 5.58 42.06
C HIS A 102 -14.37 6.09 41.04
N ILE A 103 -13.96 6.85 40.02
CA ILE A 103 -14.89 7.38 39.00
C ILE A 103 -15.60 6.25 38.25
N GLU A 104 -14.89 5.17 37.91
CA GLU A 104 -15.43 4.07 37.11
C GLU A 104 -16.32 3.12 37.92
N LYS A 105 -16.04 2.91 39.20
CA LYS A 105 -16.67 1.84 39.99
C LYS A 105 -17.49 2.31 41.18
N ALA A 106 -17.19 3.47 41.78
CA ALA A 106 -17.73 3.87 43.08
C ALA A 106 -18.45 5.22 43.10
N CYS A 107 -18.08 6.16 42.22
CA CYS A 107 -18.62 7.52 42.24
C CYS A 107 -20.12 7.53 41.86
N THR A 108 -20.97 7.96 42.78
CA THR A 108 -22.44 7.99 42.60
C THR A 108 -22.88 9.05 41.59
N ASN A 109 -22.19 10.18 41.56
CA ASN A 109 -22.54 11.32 40.71
C ASN A 109 -21.82 11.30 39.35
N SER A 110 -20.98 10.29 39.10
CA SER A 110 -20.32 10.17 37.81
C SER A 110 -21.36 9.93 36.72
N THR A 111 -21.25 10.68 35.62
CA THR A 111 -22.06 10.41 34.43
C THR A 111 -21.65 9.07 33.83
N VAL A 112 -22.59 8.12 33.79
CA VAL A 112 -22.43 6.80 33.19
C VAL A 112 -23.38 6.63 32.01
N GLU A 113 -23.00 5.72 31.12
CA GLU A 113 -23.85 5.29 30.00
C GLU A 113 -24.57 4.00 30.38
N CYS A 114 -25.71 3.74 29.77
CA CYS A 114 -26.39 2.46 29.90
C CYS A 114 -25.46 1.33 29.40
N PRO A 115 -25.42 0.15 30.06
CA PRO A 115 -24.74 -1.04 29.53
C PRO A 115 -25.14 -1.41 28.09
N SER A 116 -26.36 -1.06 27.67
CA SER A 116 -26.86 -1.23 26.31
C SER A 116 -26.47 -0.08 25.35
N ALA A 117 -25.57 0.81 25.72
CA ALA A 117 -25.09 1.90 24.85
C ALA A 117 -24.42 1.36 23.57
N ALA A 118 -23.79 0.18 23.64
CA ALA A 118 -23.20 -0.50 22.48
C ALA A 118 -24.23 -0.82 21.38
N ILE A 119 -25.49 -1.07 21.76
CA ILE A 119 -26.64 -1.27 20.86
C ILE A 119 -27.48 0.01 20.69
N LYS A 120 -26.86 1.17 20.92
CA LYS A 120 -27.43 2.50 20.71
C LYS A 120 -28.56 2.89 21.67
N CYS A 121 -28.56 2.35 22.90
CA CYS A 121 -29.33 2.98 23.96
C CYS A 121 -28.85 4.44 24.16
N PRO A 122 -29.73 5.45 24.07
CA PRO A 122 -29.33 6.85 24.12
C PRO A 122 -29.15 7.39 25.56
N TRP A 123 -29.44 6.57 26.58
CA TRP A 123 -29.45 7.04 27.96
C TRP A 123 -28.03 7.29 28.49
N ARG A 124 -27.86 8.47 29.10
CA ARG A 124 -26.70 8.89 29.89
C ARG A 124 -27.22 9.65 31.10
N GLY A 125 -26.70 9.34 32.27
CA GLY A 125 -27.18 9.93 33.52
C GLY A 125 -26.20 9.69 34.67
N GLN A 126 -26.57 10.13 35.87
CA GLN A 126 -25.77 9.86 37.08
C GLN A 126 -25.86 8.36 37.42
N ARG A 127 -24.80 7.82 38.04
CA ARG A 127 -24.70 6.38 38.35
C ARG A 127 -25.79 5.90 39.30
N ASP A 128 -26.21 6.74 40.23
CA ASP A 128 -27.34 6.45 41.14
C ASP A 128 -28.67 6.23 40.40
N GLN A 129 -28.89 6.91 39.27
CA GLN A 129 -30.08 6.77 38.42
C GLN A 129 -30.02 5.56 37.46
N LEU A 130 -28.89 4.85 37.38
CA LEU A 130 -28.71 3.78 36.40
C LEU A 130 -29.65 2.59 36.66
N ASN A 131 -29.86 2.20 37.92
CA ASN A 131 -30.72 1.06 38.25
C ASN A 131 -32.19 1.31 37.87
N ASP A 132 -32.67 2.54 38.08
CA ASP A 132 -34.02 2.95 37.70
C ASP A 132 -34.21 2.94 36.18
N HIS A 133 -33.18 3.37 35.44
CA HIS A 133 -33.16 3.24 33.99
C HIS A 133 -33.14 1.79 33.53
N LEU A 134 -32.29 0.93 34.11
CA LEU A 134 -32.17 -0.48 33.73
C LEU A 134 -33.48 -1.24 33.89
N ALA A 135 -34.28 -0.92 34.93
CA ALA A 135 -35.59 -1.51 35.14
C ALA A 135 -36.61 -1.20 34.02
N THR A 136 -36.39 -0.13 33.24
CA THR A 136 -37.29 0.34 32.18
C THR A 136 -36.65 0.32 30.78
N CYS A 137 -35.40 -0.11 30.67
CA CYS A 137 -34.62 -0.04 29.44
C CYS A 137 -35.11 -1.07 28.42
N VAL A 138 -35.68 -0.59 27.32
CA VAL A 138 -36.18 -1.43 26.21
C VAL A 138 -35.08 -2.23 25.49
N PHE A 139 -33.81 -1.83 25.65
CA PHE A 139 -32.66 -2.46 25.01
C PHE A 139 -32.03 -3.56 25.88
N GLU A 140 -32.28 -3.56 27.19
CA GLU A 140 -31.68 -4.52 28.12
C GLU A 140 -32.07 -5.99 27.84
N PRO A 141 -33.33 -6.32 27.45
CA PRO A 141 -33.70 -7.70 27.13
C PRO A 141 -33.00 -8.27 25.89
N ILE A 142 -32.72 -7.43 24.90
CA ILE A 142 -32.05 -7.85 23.64
C ILE A 142 -30.52 -7.74 23.72
N ARG A 143 -30.00 -7.13 24.79
CA ARG A 143 -28.56 -6.91 24.99
C ARG A 143 -27.73 -8.19 24.85
N PRO A 144 -28.07 -9.34 25.48
CA PRO A 144 -27.23 -10.53 25.42
C PRO A 144 -27.00 -11.04 23.98
N MET A 145 -28.04 -11.03 23.14
CA MET A 145 -27.95 -11.49 21.75
C MET A 145 -27.02 -10.61 20.91
N PHE A 146 -27.14 -9.29 21.05
CA PHE A 146 -26.29 -8.36 20.31
C PHE A 146 -24.88 -8.26 20.90
N SER A 147 -24.70 -8.51 22.20
CA SER A 147 -23.37 -8.52 22.82
C SER A 147 -22.46 -9.58 22.20
N GLU A 148 -22.99 -10.78 21.90
CA GLU A 148 -22.23 -11.83 21.21
C GLU A 148 -21.80 -11.40 19.80
N LEU A 149 -22.74 -10.89 19.00
CA LEU A 149 -22.46 -10.36 17.65
C LEU A 149 -21.48 -9.18 17.64
N ILE A 150 -21.57 -8.29 18.64
CA ILE A 150 -20.65 -7.16 18.79
C ILE A 150 -19.25 -7.67 19.14
N ASN A 151 -19.14 -8.64 20.03
CA ASN A 151 -17.86 -9.25 20.40
C ASN A 151 -17.20 -9.94 19.20
N GLU A 152 -17.96 -10.71 18.41
CA GLU A 152 -17.45 -11.33 17.18
C GLU A 152 -16.98 -10.28 16.16
N ASN A 153 -17.77 -9.22 15.95
CA ASN A 153 -17.38 -8.12 15.07
C ASN A 153 -16.13 -7.39 15.56
N GLN A 154 -15.96 -7.26 16.86
CA GLN A 154 -14.76 -6.67 17.45
C GLN A 154 -13.55 -7.57 17.25
N GLN A 155 -13.68 -8.88 17.51
CA GLN A 155 -12.63 -9.86 17.24
C GLN A 155 -12.21 -9.88 15.76
N LEU A 156 -13.18 -9.82 14.84
CA LEU A 156 -12.89 -9.73 13.40
C LEU A 156 -12.16 -8.44 13.05
N LYS A 157 -12.54 -7.29 13.62
CA LYS A 157 -11.82 -6.02 13.43
C LYS A 157 -10.41 -6.09 13.98
N GLU A 158 -10.21 -6.68 15.15
CA GLU A 158 -8.89 -6.89 15.75
C GLU A 158 -8.03 -7.83 14.89
N GLN A 159 -8.60 -8.91 14.36
CA GLN A 159 -7.93 -9.80 13.41
C GLN A 159 -7.54 -9.06 12.12
N VAL A 160 -8.42 -8.24 11.56
CA VAL A 160 -8.11 -7.42 10.37
C VAL A 160 -7.02 -6.41 10.68
N GLN A 161 -7.07 -5.72 11.83
CA GLN A 161 -6.01 -4.81 12.25
C GLN A 161 -4.69 -5.53 12.49
N GLN A 162 -4.71 -6.73 13.07
CA GLN A 162 -3.52 -7.56 13.25
C GLN A 162 -2.97 -8.01 11.90
N LEU A 163 -3.81 -8.40 10.94
CA LEU A 163 -3.38 -8.74 9.58
C LEU A 163 -2.81 -7.52 8.85
N GLN A 164 -3.42 -6.34 9.02
CA GLN A 164 -2.89 -5.09 8.48
C GLN A 164 -1.57 -4.70 9.13
N MET A 165 -1.46 -4.80 10.46
CA MET A 165 -0.21 -4.58 11.18
C MET A 165 0.84 -5.64 10.86
N ASN A 166 0.46 -6.88 10.59
CA ASN A 166 1.38 -7.93 10.17
C ASN A 166 1.83 -7.72 8.74
N ASN A 167 0.96 -7.31 7.82
CA ASN A 167 1.33 -6.89 6.47
C ASN A 167 2.23 -5.66 6.51
N GLN A 168 1.92 -4.69 7.34
CA GLN A 168 2.72 -3.46 7.48
C GLN A 168 4.03 -3.73 8.22
N ARG A 169 4.05 -4.63 9.20
CA ARG A 169 5.27 -5.14 9.81
C ARG A 169 6.06 -6.00 8.84
N GLN A 170 5.45 -6.77 7.96
CA GLN A 170 6.15 -7.49 6.88
C GLN A 170 6.70 -6.51 5.83
N GLN A 171 6.02 -5.39 5.59
CA GLN A 171 6.53 -4.30 4.77
C GLN A 171 7.68 -3.56 5.48
N ASP A 172 7.60 -3.33 6.79
CA ASP A 172 8.61 -2.64 7.61
C ASP A 172 9.80 -3.54 7.99
N THR A 173 9.60 -4.84 8.23
CA THR A 173 10.65 -5.86 8.37
C THR A 173 11.22 -6.19 7.01
N GLY A 174 10.41 -6.18 5.94
CA GLY A 174 10.93 -6.12 4.56
C GLY A 174 11.88 -4.94 4.39
N ALA A 175 11.48 -3.72 4.79
CA ALA A 175 12.31 -2.51 4.69
C ALA A 175 13.51 -2.45 5.67
N ARG A 176 13.44 -3.11 6.84
CA ARG A 176 14.53 -3.17 7.84
C ARG A 176 15.48 -4.35 7.64
N GLU A 177 15.00 -5.53 7.27
CA GLU A 177 15.83 -6.67 6.85
C GLU A 177 16.52 -6.39 5.49
N MET A 178 15.92 -5.58 4.61
CA MET A 178 16.60 -5.04 3.42
C MET A 178 17.81 -4.16 3.73
N ASN A 179 17.86 -3.50 4.90
CA ASN A 179 18.95 -2.60 5.27
C ASN A 179 20.04 -3.25 6.12
N THR A 180 19.83 -4.44 6.68
CA THR A 180 20.84 -5.11 7.54
C THR A 180 21.13 -6.56 7.17
N THR A 181 20.37 -7.18 6.27
CA THR A 181 20.65 -8.51 5.74
C THR A 181 20.44 -8.54 4.24
N GLY A 182 21.41 -7.99 3.51
CA GLY A 182 21.64 -8.42 2.14
C GLY A 182 22.05 -9.89 2.15
N PHE A 183 21.10 -10.81 2.08
CA PHE A 183 21.26 -12.20 1.67
C PHE A 183 19.87 -12.71 1.27
N PHE A 184 19.53 -12.66 -0.01
CA PHE A 184 19.55 -13.86 -0.84
C PHE A 184 19.09 -15.08 -0.04
N ASN A 185 17.77 -15.31 0.00
CA ASN A 185 17.27 -16.67 0.16
C ASN A 185 17.73 -17.47 -1.09
N GLY A 186 18.98 -17.93 -1.08
CA GLY A 186 19.50 -18.96 -1.99
C GLY A 186 20.24 -18.54 -3.27
N ASN A 187 20.13 -17.32 -3.79
CA ASN A 187 20.62 -17.04 -5.16
C ASN A 187 22.03 -16.40 -5.25
N ARG A 188 23.09 -17.16 -4.91
CA ARG A 188 24.42 -16.93 -5.55
C ARG A 188 24.32 -16.98 -7.09
N THR A 189 23.29 -17.64 -7.59
CA THR A 189 22.94 -17.83 -8.99
C THR A 189 22.50 -16.55 -9.68
N LEU A 190 21.76 -15.61 -9.06
CA LEU A 190 21.28 -14.42 -9.79
C LEU A 190 22.41 -13.43 -10.08
N ILE A 191 23.26 -13.15 -9.09
CA ILE A 191 24.49 -12.36 -9.26
C ILE A 191 25.35 -13.04 -10.33
N GLY A 192 25.61 -14.35 -10.19
CA GLY A 192 26.40 -15.10 -11.16
C GLY A 192 25.84 -15.04 -12.57
N ILE A 193 24.53 -15.24 -12.75
CA ILE A 193 23.88 -15.19 -14.07
C ILE A 193 24.06 -13.81 -14.71
N ILE A 194 23.82 -12.72 -13.96
CA ILE A 194 23.96 -11.36 -14.50
C ILE A 194 25.43 -11.00 -14.74
N ASP A 195 26.33 -11.41 -13.85
CA ASP A 195 27.76 -11.13 -13.97
C ASP A 195 28.43 -11.93 -15.09
N ASP A 196 28.05 -13.20 -15.28
CA ASP A 196 28.52 -14.09 -16.34
C ASP A 196 27.89 -13.77 -17.70
N SER A 197 26.76 -13.04 -17.72
CA SER A 197 26.15 -12.57 -18.95
C SER A 197 27.03 -11.51 -19.63
N ASP A 198 27.19 -11.67 -20.96
CA ASP A 198 27.99 -10.76 -21.77
C ASP A 198 27.42 -9.32 -21.71
N PRO A 199 28.21 -8.31 -21.31
CA PRO A 199 27.77 -6.92 -21.27
C PRO A 199 27.14 -6.47 -22.60
N ARG A 200 26.01 -5.75 -22.52
CA ARG A 200 25.25 -5.23 -23.69
C ARG A 200 24.65 -6.28 -24.64
N SER A 201 24.56 -7.54 -24.21
CA SER A 201 23.90 -8.60 -24.97
C SER A 201 22.48 -8.87 -24.43
N GLU A 202 22.18 -10.15 -24.22
CA GLU A 202 20.96 -10.70 -23.65
C GLU A 202 21.23 -11.21 -22.23
N ILE A 203 20.42 -10.74 -21.29
CA ILE A 203 20.37 -11.28 -19.93
C ILE A 203 19.11 -12.12 -19.83
N ASN A 204 19.29 -13.42 -19.65
CA ASN A 204 18.20 -14.38 -19.56
C ASN A 204 17.95 -14.78 -18.10
N LEU A 205 16.84 -14.30 -17.57
CA LEU A 205 16.31 -14.60 -16.24
C LEU A 205 14.97 -15.34 -16.33
N TYR A 206 14.79 -16.13 -17.38
CA TYR A 206 13.62 -16.98 -17.54
C TYR A 206 13.51 -18.00 -16.41
N ASN A 207 12.31 -18.09 -15.80
CA ASN A 207 11.96 -19.07 -14.78
C ASN A 207 13.02 -19.19 -13.67
N LYS A 208 13.28 -18.06 -13.02
CA LYS A 208 14.23 -17.94 -11.90
C LYS A 208 13.54 -17.71 -10.57
N GLU A 209 12.22 -17.87 -10.53
CA GLU A 209 11.38 -17.61 -9.35
C GLU A 209 11.59 -16.19 -8.81
N LEU A 210 11.73 -15.20 -9.71
CA LEU A 210 11.89 -13.79 -9.32
C LEU A 210 10.55 -13.19 -8.91
N TYR A 211 10.57 -12.41 -7.83
CA TYR A 211 9.41 -11.68 -7.30
C TYR A 211 9.65 -10.17 -7.45
N ASP A 212 8.63 -9.36 -7.15
CA ASP A 212 8.71 -7.90 -7.22
C ASP A 212 9.89 -7.31 -6.42
N ILE A 213 10.23 -7.94 -5.30
CA ILE A 213 11.36 -7.56 -4.44
C ILE A 213 12.72 -7.67 -5.15
N ASP A 214 12.87 -8.60 -6.09
CA ASP A 214 14.11 -8.83 -6.83
C ASP A 214 14.30 -7.80 -7.96
N MET A 215 13.22 -7.11 -8.35
CA MET A 215 13.22 -6.24 -9.51
C MET A 215 14.06 -4.99 -9.32
N GLU A 216 14.21 -4.51 -8.09
CA GLU A 216 15.15 -3.42 -7.80
C GLU A 216 16.59 -3.84 -8.16
N TYR A 217 17.01 -5.04 -7.74
CA TYR A 217 18.33 -5.57 -8.05
C TYR A 217 18.51 -5.82 -9.55
N VAL A 218 17.53 -6.45 -10.21
CA VAL A 218 17.57 -6.69 -11.66
C VAL A 218 17.70 -5.36 -12.42
N VAL A 219 16.94 -4.34 -12.03
CA VAL A 219 17.03 -3.01 -12.63
C VAL A 219 18.43 -2.42 -12.46
N GLN A 220 18.99 -2.45 -11.25
CA GLN A 220 20.32 -1.90 -10.99
C GLN A 220 21.40 -2.66 -11.78
N GLU A 221 21.38 -3.98 -11.78
CA GLU A 221 22.48 -4.76 -12.33
C GLU A 221 22.33 -5.04 -13.82
N ALA A 222 21.15 -5.50 -14.28
CA ALA A 222 20.95 -5.85 -15.69
C ALA A 222 20.76 -4.60 -16.57
N ILE A 223 19.96 -3.63 -16.12
CA ILE A 223 19.56 -2.49 -16.95
C ILE A 223 20.54 -1.32 -16.79
N ILE A 224 20.91 -0.96 -15.56
CA ILE A 224 21.76 0.21 -15.29
C ILE A 224 23.24 -0.12 -15.44
N ARG A 225 23.75 -1.12 -14.71
CA ARG A 225 25.19 -1.48 -14.71
C ARG A 225 25.61 -2.19 -15.99
N LYS A 226 24.95 -3.30 -16.35
CA LYS A 226 25.30 -4.12 -17.52
C LYS A 226 24.79 -3.54 -18.84
N GLN A 227 23.84 -2.59 -18.78
CA GLN A 227 23.25 -1.95 -19.96
C GLN A 227 22.82 -2.99 -21.01
N CYS A 228 22.07 -4.02 -20.58
CA CYS A 228 21.62 -5.07 -21.49
C CYS A 228 20.68 -4.54 -22.58
N LYS A 229 20.71 -5.18 -23.75
CA LYS A 229 19.81 -4.88 -24.87
C LYS A 229 18.55 -5.74 -24.85
N ILE A 230 18.68 -6.96 -24.34
CA ILE A 230 17.59 -7.93 -24.25
C ILE A 230 17.53 -8.39 -22.80
N LEU A 231 16.36 -8.28 -22.19
CA LEU A 231 16.10 -8.77 -20.86
C LEU A 231 14.91 -9.73 -20.90
N ASP A 232 15.17 -11.00 -20.63
CA ASP A 232 14.14 -12.01 -20.49
C ASP A 232 13.82 -12.24 -19.02
N LEU A 233 12.62 -11.87 -18.61
CA LEU A 233 12.07 -12.06 -17.27
C LEU A 233 10.82 -12.94 -17.29
N SER A 234 10.62 -13.71 -18.36
CA SER A 234 9.42 -14.50 -18.53
C SER A 234 9.36 -15.68 -17.55
N ALA A 235 8.16 -16.16 -17.26
CA ALA A 235 7.89 -17.25 -16.31
C ALA A 235 8.42 -16.99 -14.89
N ASN A 236 8.24 -15.77 -14.36
CA ASN A 236 8.56 -15.42 -12.98
C ASN A 236 7.29 -15.03 -12.21
N HIS A 237 7.44 -14.44 -11.02
CA HIS A 237 6.35 -13.98 -10.15
C HIS A 237 6.28 -12.45 -10.08
N ILE A 238 6.61 -11.78 -11.18
CA ILE A 238 6.58 -10.32 -11.29
C ILE A 238 5.13 -9.85 -11.41
N ARG A 239 4.71 -8.97 -10.50
CA ARG A 239 3.38 -8.34 -10.49
C ARG A 239 3.48 -6.88 -10.95
N SER A 240 2.44 -6.09 -10.66
CA SER A 240 2.41 -4.66 -10.96
C SER A 240 3.57 -3.89 -10.35
N GLU A 241 4.02 -4.24 -9.15
CA GLU A 241 5.07 -3.55 -8.40
C GLU A 241 6.43 -3.73 -9.08
N GLY A 242 6.78 -4.95 -9.47
CA GLY A 242 7.99 -5.22 -10.23
C GLY A 242 7.95 -4.64 -11.64
N ALA A 243 6.79 -4.62 -12.29
CA ALA A 243 6.60 -3.92 -13.57
C ALA A 243 6.78 -2.39 -13.41
N SER A 244 6.34 -1.82 -12.29
CA SER A 244 6.58 -0.41 -11.93
C SER A 244 8.07 -0.10 -11.82
N ALA A 245 8.83 -0.97 -11.15
CA ALA A 245 10.27 -0.82 -11.01
C ALA A 245 10.97 -0.79 -12.38
N LEU A 246 10.57 -1.68 -13.31
CA LEU A 246 11.04 -1.65 -14.70
C LEU A 246 10.63 -0.35 -15.42
N ALA A 247 9.37 0.06 -15.29
CA ALA A 247 8.85 1.26 -15.96
C ALA A 247 9.62 2.54 -15.58
N ASN A 248 10.00 2.66 -14.29
CA ASN A 248 10.74 3.82 -13.77
C ASN A 248 12.08 4.06 -14.48
N VAL A 249 12.76 2.99 -14.92
CA VAL A 249 14.02 3.11 -15.67
C VAL A 249 13.82 3.04 -17.18
N LEU A 250 12.75 2.36 -17.63
CA LEU A 250 12.48 2.16 -19.05
C LEU A 250 12.26 3.48 -19.79
N ALA A 251 11.64 4.47 -19.16
CA ALA A 251 11.34 5.76 -19.79
C ALA A 251 12.60 6.51 -20.27
N THR A 252 13.73 6.32 -19.59
CA THR A 252 14.99 7.04 -19.89
C THR A 252 16.10 6.12 -20.37
N ASN A 253 15.90 4.80 -20.39
CA ASN A 253 16.91 3.85 -20.79
C ASN A 253 17.16 3.89 -22.32
N PRO A 254 18.39 4.19 -22.78
CA PRO A 254 18.68 4.31 -24.20
C PRO A 254 19.21 3.01 -24.84
N ILE A 255 19.19 1.88 -24.13
CA ILE A 255 19.88 0.65 -24.58
C ILE A 255 18.94 -0.54 -24.73
N LEU A 256 17.94 -0.69 -23.86
CA LEU A 256 17.06 -1.84 -23.84
C LEU A 256 16.16 -1.84 -25.09
N GLU A 257 16.36 -2.83 -25.94
CA GLU A 257 15.66 -3.03 -27.21
C GLU A 257 14.53 -4.06 -27.08
N LYS A 258 14.66 -5.04 -26.17
CA LYS A 258 13.69 -6.13 -26.00
C LYS A 258 13.46 -6.44 -24.53
N LEU A 259 12.19 -6.47 -24.13
CA LEU A 259 11.76 -6.82 -22.78
C LEU A 259 10.72 -7.94 -22.85
N TYR A 260 11.04 -9.08 -22.25
CA TYR A 260 10.15 -10.24 -22.21
C TYR A 260 9.63 -10.41 -20.79
N LEU A 261 8.31 -10.37 -20.65
CA LEU A 261 7.60 -10.50 -19.39
C LEU A 261 6.50 -11.55 -19.47
N ASP A 262 6.53 -12.45 -20.47
CA ASP A 262 5.50 -13.47 -20.64
C ASP A 262 5.35 -14.34 -19.37
N HIS A 263 4.17 -14.87 -19.12
CA HIS A 263 3.90 -15.78 -17.98
C HIS A 263 4.29 -15.18 -16.62
N ASN A 264 3.85 -13.95 -16.35
CA ASN A 264 3.98 -13.26 -15.07
C ASN A 264 2.58 -12.82 -14.59
N CYS A 265 2.51 -11.93 -13.60
CA CYS A 265 1.28 -11.40 -13.03
C CYS A 265 1.20 -9.86 -13.17
N VAL A 266 1.72 -9.29 -14.26
CA VAL A 266 1.87 -7.84 -14.46
C VAL A 266 0.56 -7.07 -14.26
N SER A 267 -0.59 -7.66 -14.63
CA SER A 267 -1.94 -7.07 -14.52
C SER A 267 -2.15 -5.78 -15.31
N ASP A 268 -3.35 -5.22 -15.25
CA ASP A 268 -3.68 -3.94 -15.90
C ASP A 268 -2.86 -2.77 -15.36
N MET A 269 -2.58 -2.74 -14.05
CA MET A 269 -1.78 -1.67 -13.43
C MET A 269 -0.33 -1.69 -13.92
N GLY A 270 0.30 -2.86 -14.00
CA GLY A 270 1.66 -2.96 -14.53
C GLY A 270 1.72 -2.63 -16.02
N ALA A 271 0.72 -3.06 -16.80
CA ALA A 271 0.61 -2.71 -18.22
C ALA A 271 0.46 -1.19 -18.42
N GLN A 272 -0.33 -0.52 -17.57
CA GLN A 272 -0.46 0.94 -17.56
C GLN A 272 0.88 1.64 -17.33
N GLN A 273 1.64 1.21 -16.31
CA GLN A 273 2.92 1.83 -15.96
C GLN A 273 3.96 1.65 -17.07
N LEU A 274 4.06 0.44 -17.63
CA LEU A 274 4.92 0.17 -18.78
C LEU A 274 4.52 1.01 -19.99
N ALA A 275 3.21 1.08 -20.31
CA ALA A 275 2.69 1.87 -21.42
C ALA A 275 3.03 3.36 -21.26
N GLN A 276 2.83 3.92 -20.06
CA GLN A 276 3.19 5.31 -19.74
C GLN A 276 4.67 5.57 -19.95
N ALA A 277 5.55 4.72 -19.39
CA ALA A 277 7.00 4.86 -19.55
C ALA A 277 7.44 4.80 -21.02
N ILE A 278 6.89 3.86 -21.80
CA ILE A 278 7.20 3.69 -23.22
C ILE A 278 6.69 4.88 -24.06
N SER A 279 5.53 5.44 -23.70
CA SER A 279 4.93 6.58 -24.39
C SER A 279 5.62 7.92 -24.10
N ALA A 280 6.30 8.04 -22.95
CA ALA A 280 6.89 9.29 -22.48
C ALA A 280 8.17 9.65 -23.25
N ASN A 281 9.26 8.93 -23.00
CA ASN A 281 10.59 9.27 -23.53
C ASN A 281 11.37 8.05 -24.07
N ASN A 282 10.79 6.85 -24.04
CA ASN A 282 11.51 5.68 -24.54
C ASN A 282 11.64 5.73 -26.06
N THR A 283 12.88 5.72 -26.54
CA THR A 283 13.20 5.80 -27.98
C THR A 283 13.84 4.54 -28.55
N ASN A 284 13.98 3.48 -27.75
CA ASN A 284 14.75 2.29 -28.14
C ASN A 284 14.01 0.96 -28.09
N LEU A 285 12.99 0.80 -27.24
CA LEU A 285 12.31 -0.48 -27.10
C LEU A 285 11.61 -0.86 -28.42
N ARG A 286 11.93 -2.05 -28.93
CA ARG A 286 11.44 -2.61 -30.20
C ARG A 286 10.50 -3.79 -30.00
N VAL A 287 10.71 -4.57 -28.93
CA VAL A 287 9.94 -5.78 -28.66
C VAL A 287 9.47 -5.77 -27.21
N LEU A 288 8.17 -5.96 -27.02
CA LEU A 288 7.54 -6.12 -25.71
C LEU A 288 6.66 -7.37 -25.74
N LEU A 289 6.96 -8.34 -24.87
CA LEU A 289 6.16 -9.54 -24.68
C LEU A 289 5.48 -9.50 -23.31
N LEU A 290 4.15 -9.59 -23.31
CA LEU A 290 3.25 -9.47 -22.16
C LEU A 290 2.15 -10.55 -22.20
N GLY A 291 2.41 -11.69 -22.84
CA GLY A 291 1.48 -12.81 -22.89
C GLY A 291 1.30 -13.47 -21.52
N SER A 292 0.14 -14.06 -21.24
CA SER A 292 -0.18 -14.70 -19.96
C SER A 292 0.14 -13.82 -18.73
N ASN A 293 -0.42 -12.62 -18.67
CA ASN A 293 -0.15 -11.61 -17.62
C ASN A 293 -1.39 -11.08 -16.90
N CYS A 294 -2.55 -11.72 -17.09
CA CYS A 294 -3.83 -11.28 -16.53
C CYS A 294 -4.22 -9.85 -16.97
N ILE A 295 -3.83 -9.44 -18.18
CA ILE A 295 -4.21 -8.15 -18.76
C ILE A 295 -5.65 -8.23 -19.29
N THR A 296 -6.49 -7.27 -18.92
CA THR A 296 -7.86 -7.14 -19.39
C THR A 296 -7.99 -6.02 -20.44
N TYR A 297 -9.22 -5.65 -20.78
CA TYR A 297 -9.47 -4.52 -21.68
C TYR A 297 -8.90 -3.19 -21.15
N GLU A 298 -8.77 -3.02 -19.82
CA GLU A 298 -8.24 -1.80 -19.20
C GLU A 298 -6.75 -1.62 -19.46
N GLY A 299 -5.94 -2.67 -19.24
CA GLY A 299 -4.52 -2.64 -19.58
C GLY A 299 -4.30 -2.53 -21.09
N ALA A 300 -5.13 -3.20 -21.90
CA ALA A 300 -5.08 -3.06 -23.36
C ALA A 300 -5.42 -1.64 -23.84
N GLN A 301 -6.31 -0.92 -23.16
CA GLN A 301 -6.59 0.49 -23.43
C GLN A 301 -5.33 1.35 -23.25
N HIS A 302 -4.56 1.13 -22.19
CA HIS A 302 -3.31 1.85 -21.97
C HIS A 302 -2.25 1.52 -23.01
N LEU A 303 -2.13 0.25 -23.40
CA LEU A 303 -1.24 -0.18 -24.48
C LEU A 303 -1.65 0.45 -25.82
N ALA A 304 -2.95 0.50 -26.12
CA ALA A 304 -3.47 1.17 -27.32
C ALA A 304 -3.15 2.67 -27.32
N GLU A 305 -3.28 3.35 -26.18
CA GLU A 305 -2.91 4.77 -26.05
C GLU A 305 -1.40 4.98 -26.28
N MET A 306 -0.55 4.12 -25.71
CA MET A 306 0.89 4.15 -25.95
C MET A 306 1.22 3.98 -27.45
N LEU A 307 0.52 3.09 -28.17
CA LEU A 307 0.72 2.92 -29.61
C LEU A 307 0.37 4.18 -30.43
N LYS A 308 -0.47 5.08 -29.91
CA LYS A 308 -0.80 6.34 -30.61
C LYS A 308 0.40 7.28 -30.66
N THR A 309 1.31 7.25 -29.70
CA THR A 309 2.46 8.17 -29.61
C THR A 309 3.80 7.49 -29.84
N ASN A 310 3.99 6.26 -29.37
CA ASN A 310 5.23 5.53 -29.56
C ASN A 310 5.48 5.19 -31.04
N ARG A 311 6.71 5.38 -31.50
CA ARG A 311 7.16 5.14 -32.88
C ARG A 311 8.37 4.21 -32.95
N THR A 312 8.61 3.45 -31.90
CA THR A 312 9.83 2.63 -31.79
C THR A 312 9.51 1.15 -31.67
N LEU A 313 8.39 0.84 -31.00
CA LEU A 313 7.91 -0.52 -30.85
C LEU A 313 7.51 -1.12 -32.21
N ASN A 314 8.09 -2.28 -32.50
CA ASN A 314 7.86 -3.06 -33.71
C ASN A 314 7.04 -4.32 -33.45
N ARG A 315 7.18 -4.92 -32.26
CA ARG A 315 6.54 -6.19 -31.90
C ARG A 315 5.89 -6.08 -30.53
N LEU A 316 4.59 -6.40 -30.47
CA LEU A 316 3.79 -6.41 -29.26
C LEU A 316 3.06 -7.75 -29.14
N TYR A 317 3.37 -8.52 -28.11
CA TYR A 317 2.77 -9.84 -27.91
C TYR A 317 1.95 -9.83 -26.62
N LEU A 318 0.69 -10.23 -26.74
CA LEU A 318 -0.32 -10.14 -25.70
C LEU A 318 -1.14 -11.43 -25.60
N PHE A 319 -0.58 -12.56 -26.05
CA PHE A 319 -1.28 -13.84 -26.10
C PHE A 319 -1.74 -14.33 -24.71
N ASP A 320 -2.77 -15.16 -24.66
CA ASP A 320 -3.32 -15.77 -23.44
C ASP A 320 -3.57 -14.75 -22.30
N ASN A 321 -4.18 -13.60 -22.64
CA ASN A 321 -4.70 -12.62 -21.68
C ASN A 321 -6.23 -12.57 -21.75
N ASN A 322 -6.86 -11.69 -20.97
CA ASN A 322 -8.32 -11.51 -20.92
C ASN A 322 -8.77 -10.18 -21.56
N ILE A 323 -8.16 -9.81 -22.69
CA ILE A 323 -8.32 -8.47 -23.29
C ILE A 323 -9.77 -8.19 -23.75
N GLY A 324 -10.49 -9.21 -24.20
CA GLY A 324 -11.86 -9.07 -24.70
C GLY A 324 -11.99 -8.29 -26.01
N ASP A 325 -13.22 -8.28 -26.53
CA ASP A 325 -13.60 -7.55 -27.74
C ASP A 325 -13.23 -6.07 -27.67
N ARG A 326 -13.51 -5.43 -26.53
CA ARG A 326 -13.28 -4.01 -26.32
C ARG A 326 -11.79 -3.65 -26.40
N GLY A 327 -10.93 -4.43 -25.75
CA GLY A 327 -9.49 -4.16 -25.78
C GLY A 327 -8.89 -4.39 -27.16
N ILE A 328 -9.33 -5.44 -27.87
CA ILE A 328 -8.87 -5.72 -29.23
C ILE A 328 -9.33 -4.62 -30.21
N GLN A 329 -10.56 -4.13 -30.07
CA GLN A 329 -11.06 -2.98 -30.83
C GLN A 329 -10.14 -1.76 -30.65
N LEU A 330 -9.76 -1.43 -29.41
CA LEU A 330 -8.91 -0.28 -29.11
C LEU A 330 -7.51 -0.43 -29.72
N LEU A 331 -6.90 -1.61 -29.60
CA LEU A 331 -5.61 -1.92 -30.22
C LEU A 331 -5.68 -1.82 -31.76
N ALA A 332 -6.72 -2.40 -32.37
CA ALA A 332 -6.93 -2.34 -33.81
C ALA A 332 -7.11 -0.90 -34.31
N GLN A 333 -7.89 -0.08 -33.60
CA GLN A 333 -8.07 1.34 -33.92
C GLN A 333 -6.76 2.12 -33.82
N ALA A 334 -5.96 1.90 -32.76
CA ALA A 334 -4.67 2.57 -32.61
C ALA A 334 -3.72 2.23 -33.76
N LEU A 335 -3.65 0.96 -34.16
CA LEU A 335 -2.87 0.50 -35.31
C LEU A 335 -3.42 1.02 -36.65
N THR A 336 -4.73 1.16 -36.79
CA THR A 336 -5.37 1.70 -37.99
C THR A 336 -5.05 3.18 -38.16
N LEU A 337 -5.27 3.97 -37.11
CA LEU A 337 -5.31 5.43 -37.20
C LEU A 337 -3.97 6.12 -36.92
N HIS A 338 -3.13 5.54 -36.05
CA HIS A 338 -2.02 6.28 -35.47
C HIS A 338 -0.65 5.61 -35.62
N ASN A 339 -0.59 4.28 -35.60
CA ASN A 339 0.69 3.58 -35.58
C ASN A 339 1.07 2.98 -36.95
N ARG A 340 2.34 3.19 -37.36
CA ARG A 340 2.93 2.64 -38.60
C ARG A 340 4.27 1.96 -38.35
N THR A 341 4.57 1.63 -37.10
CA THR A 341 5.86 1.05 -36.68
C THR A 341 5.69 -0.39 -36.24
N VAL A 342 4.56 -0.72 -35.59
CA VAL A 342 4.24 -2.11 -35.26
C VAL A 342 4.09 -2.92 -36.54
N THR A 343 4.87 -4.00 -36.59
CA THR A 343 4.94 -4.97 -37.69
C THR A 343 4.40 -6.33 -37.26
N HIS A 344 4.43 -6.67 -35.97
CA HIS A 344 3.94 -7.96 -35.47
C HIS A 344 3.06 -7.73 -34.23
N ILE A 345 1.86 -8.31 -34.24
CA ILE A 345 0.99 -8.33 -33.08
C ILE A 345 0.46 -9.75 -32.82
N ASP A 346 0.63 -10.23 -31.60
CA ASP A 346 0.12 -11.53 -31.16
C ASP A 346 -1.00 -11.33 -30.14
N LEU A 347 -2.21 -11.73 -30.50
CA LEU A 347 -3.43 -11.68 -29.69
C LEU A 347 -3.99 -13.07 -29.42
N ASN A 348 -3.25 -14.15 -29.71
CA ASN A 348 -3.71 -15.52 -29.53
C ASN A 348 -4.32 -15.74 -28.14
N GLY A 349 -5.36 -16.57 -28.02
CA GLY A 349 -5.93 -16.94 -26.72
C GLY A 349 -6.65 -15.83 -25.95
N ASN A 350 -6.78 -14.63 -26.53
CA ASN A 350 -7.69 -13.60 -26.01
C ASN A 350 -9.12 -13.85 -26.53
N THR A 351 -10.13 -13.48 -25.75
CA THR A 351 -11.54 -13.70 -26.12
C THR A 351 -12.02 -12.71 -27.19
N LEU A 352 -12.44 -13.21 -28.36
CA LEU A 352 -13.20 -12.49 -29.38
C LEU A 352 -14.56 -13.18 -29.55
N GLU A 353 -15.62 -12.58 -29.00
CA GLU A 353 -16.96 -13.17 -29.05
C GLU A 353 -17.82 -12.54 -30.15
N SER A 354 -17.56 -11.27 -30.47
CA SER A 354 -18.36 -10.50 -31.43
C SER A 354 -17.72 -10.46 -32.81
N ASP A 355 -18.47 -10.87 -33.83
CA ASP A 355 -18.11 -10.67 -35.23
C ASP A 355 -17.95 -9.18 -35.60
N LEU A 356 -18.55 -8.25 -34.83
CA LEU A 356 -18.34 -6.81 -35.00
C LEU A 356 -16.90 -6.40 -34.66
N THR A 357 -16.24 -7.08 -33.72
CA THR A 357 -14.84 -6.81 -33.39
C THR A 357 -13.92 -7.19 -34.55
N VAL A 358 -14.30 -8.22 -35.30
CA VAL A 358 -13.56 -8.69 -36.49
C VAL A 358 -13.56 -7.63 -37.59
N ASP A 359 -14.59 -6.79 -37.69
CA ASP A 359 -14.62 -5.66 -38.62
C ASP A 359 -13.46 -4.68 -38.35
N PHE A 360 -13.16 -4.39 -37.09
CA PHE A 360 -12.03 -3.53 -36.74
C PHE A 360 -10.68 -4.17 -37.09
N LEU A 361 -10.54 -5.49 -36.93
CA LEU A 361 -9.34 -6.21 -37.39
C LEU A 361 -9.22 -6.18 -38.92
N VAL A 362 -10.33 -6.36 -39.64
CA VAL A 362 -10.36 -6.26 -41.10
C VAL A 362 -9.98 -4.86 -41.58
N ASP A 363 -10.52 -3.82 -40.96
CA ASP A 363 -10.23 -2.43 -41.31
C ASP A 363 -8.78 -2.05 -41.00
N MET A 364 -8.26 -2.54 -39.88
CA MET A 364 -6.84 -2.44 -39.53
C MET A 364 -5.98 -3.12 -40.59
N LEU A 365 -6.31 -4.35 -40.97
CA LEU A 365 -5.56 -5.07 -41.99
C LEU A 365 -5.62 -4.33 -43.33
N LYS A 366 -6.77 -3.81 -43.77
CA LYS A 366 -6.86 -3.06 -45.04
C LYS A 366 -6.02 -1.78 -45.03
N SER A 367 -6.04 -1.03 -43.93
CA SER A 367 -5.49 0.33 -43.86
C SER A 367 -4.03 0.36 -43.43
N ASN A 368 -3.62 -0.51 -42.52
CA ASN A 368 -2.27 -0.53 -41.97
C ASN A 368 -1.30 -1.25 -42.93
N GLN A 369 -0.25 -0.55 -43.37
CA GLN A 369 0.75 -1.07 -44.29
C GLN A 369 2.06 -1.52 -43.61
N SER A 370 2.22 -1.24 -42.31
CA SER A 370 3.40 -1.67 -41.55
C SER A 370 3.27 -3.07 -40.99
N LEU A 371 2.04 -3.49 -40.67
CA LEU A 371 1.77 -4.80 -40.09
C LEU A 371 2.11 -5.91 -41.09
N LYS A 372 2.92 -6.86 -40.65
CA LYS A 372 3.39 -8.05 -41.37
C LYS A 372 2.88 -9.34 -40.76
N GLU A 373 2.61 -9.37 -39.46
CA GLU A 373 2.07 -10.54 -38.79
C GLU A 373 0.93 -10.18 -37.85
N LEU A 374 -0.18 -10.90 -37.95
CA LEU A 374 -1.29 -10.91 -36.99
C LEU A 374 -1.57 -12.34 -36.56
N ARG A 375 -1.59 -12.57 -35.24
CA ARG A 375 -1.99 -13.85 -34.66
C ARG A 375 -3.22 -13.70 -33.77
N VAL A 376 -4.26 -14.47 -34.06
CA VAL A 376 -5.58 -14.49 -33.39
C VAL A 376 -6.12 -15.93 -33.28
N CYS A 377 -5.23 -16.92 -33.20
CA CYS A 377 -5.58 -18.30 -32.93
C CYS A 377 -6.17 -18.45 -31.52
N LYS A 378 -7.07 -19.42 -31.36
CA LYS A 378 -7.75 -19.68 -30.07
C LYS A 378 -8.54 -18.50 -29.51
N CYS A 379 -8.94 -17.54 -30.37
CA CYS A 379 -9.73 -16.38 -29.95
C CYS A 379 -11.25 -16.59 -30.01
N ASN A 380 -11.75 -17.82 -30.13
CA ASN A 380 -13.20 -18.11 -30.31
C ASN A 380 -13.83 -17.51 -31.60
N LEU A 381 -13.01 -17.26 -32.62
CA LEU A 381 -13.51 -16.75 -33.91
C LEU A 381 -14.41 -17.78 -34.62
N SER A 382 -15.55 -17.30 -35.13
CA SER A 382 -16.40 -18.06 -36.04
C SER A 382 -15.66 -18.42 -37.34
N GLU A 383 -16.05 -19.51 -38.00
CA GLU A 383 -15.44 -19.89 -39.29
C GLU A 383 -15.63 -18.81 -40.35
N ALA A 384 -16.78 -18.12 -40.34
CA ALA A 384 -17.03 -16.97 -41.21
C ALA A 384 -16.00 -15.85 -40.97
N SER A 385 -15.74 -15.51 -39.71
CA SER A 385 -14.75 -14.50 -39.33
C SER A 385 -13.32 -14.89 -39.72
N LYS A 386 -12.93 -16.16 -39.56
CA LYS A 386 -11.63 -16.66 -40.05
C LYS A 386 -11.49 -16.52 -41.55
N ILE A 387 -12.52 -16.87 -42.33
CA ILE A 387 -12.52 -16.71 -43.79
C ILE A 387 -12.36 -15.23 -44.16
N ARG A 388 -13.12 -14.32 -43.51
CA ARG A 388 -13.03 -12.87 -43.76
C ARG A 388 -11.63 -12.32 -43.51
N LEU A 389 -10.98 -12.73 -42.42
CA LEU A 389 -9.60 -12.32 -42.13
C LEU A 389 -8.62 -12.86 -43.19
N ARG A 390 -8.74 -14.14 -43.55
CA ARG A 390 -7.90 -14.75 -44.60
C ARG A 390 -8.08 -14.05 -45.95
N ASP A 391 -9.32 -13.80 -46.36
CA ASP A 391 -9.63 -13.11 -47.61
C ASP A 391 -9.08 -11.69 -47.65
N THR A 392 -9.11 -10.99 -46.50
CA THR A 392 -8.58 -9.63 -46.38
C THR A 392 -7.07 -9.57 -46.61
N VAL A 393 -6.32 -10.60 -46.18
CA VAL A 393 -4.85 -10.63 -46.33
C VAL A 393 -4.37 -11.29 -47.61
N ARG A 394 -5.24 -11.93 -48.41
CA ARG A 394 -4.85 -12.58 -49.68
C ARG A 394 -4.09 -11.66 -50.64
N SER A 395 -4.43 -10.37 -50.66
CA SER A 395 -3.78 -9.37 -51.51
C SER A 395 -2.50 -8.78 -50.92
N LYS A 396 -2.19 -9.08 -49.64
CA LYS A 396 -1.00 -8.61 -48.96
C LYS A 396 0.17 -9.56 -49.19
N ARG A 397 1.20 -9.08 -49.87
CA ARG A 397 2.47 -9.83 -50.01
C ARG A 397 3.19 -9.86 -48.67
N ASP A 398 3.85 -10.97 -48.38
CA ASP A 398 4.68 -11.18 -47.19
C ASP A 398 3.97 -10.92 -45.84
N PHE A 399 2.64 -11.12 -45.81
CA PHE A 399 1.84 -11.04 -44.59
C PHE A 399 1.55 -12.43 -44.02
N GLU A 400 1.85 -12.64 -42.75
CA GLU A 400 1.57 -13.87 -42.01
C GLU A 400 0.32 -13.68 -41.13
N LEU A 401 -0.75 -14.42 -41.44
CA LEU A 401 -1.95 -14.50 -40.61
C LEU A 401 -2.04 -15.87 -39.96
N ARG A 402 -2.14 -15.90 -38.63
CA ARG A 402 -2.48 -17.11 -37.86
C ARG A 402 -3.85 -16.92 -37.22
N ALA A 403 -4.89 -17.58 -37.75
CA ALA A 403 -6.30 -17.40 -37.34
C ALA A 403 -7.12 -18.70 -37.40
#